data_AF-A0A933KAD8-F1
#
_entry.id   AF-A0A933KAD8-F1
#
_cell.length_a   1.000
_cell.length_b   1.000
_cell.length_c   1.000
_cell.angle_alpha   90.00
_cell.angle_beta   90.00
_cell.angle_gamma   90.00
#
_symmetry.space_group_name_H-M   'P 1'
#
loop_
_entity.id
_entity.type
_entity.pdbx_description
1 polymer ?
#
loop_
_entity_poly.entity_id
_entity_poly.type
_entity_poly.pdbx_seq_one_letter_code
_entity_poly.pdbx_strand_id
1 'polypeptide(L)'
;MLLVKPPEINLFVTGRRTGQLLGPTEFDKLDLSVEIDGKRVETHDLVRTAATEVPLLFGLVLDCSGSMLEEDKFKRAKESAIHFVDLKRSEDQACLVSFATRVDVSGAPTRDPYYMREKIEKLVAHGATALYDGIHQGVELVNRGRERRALFVLS
;
A
#
# COMPACT_ATOMS: atom_id res chain seq x y z
N MET A 1 0.00 -20.85 -33.92
CA MET A 1 -0.69 -21.29 -32.68
C MET A 1 -0.15 -20.43 -31.55
N LEU A 2 -0.91 -19.42 -31.12
CA LEU A 2 -0.50 -18.51 -30.05
C LEU A 2 -0.55 -19.28 -28.72
N LEU A 3 0.60 -19.48 -28.08
CA LEU A 3 0.69 -19.95 -26.71
C LEU A 3 0.09 -18.85 -25.81
N VAL A 4 -1.19 -18.99 -25.47
CA VAL A 4 -1.82 -18.16 -24.45
C VAL A 4 -1.15 -18.52 -23.14
N LYS A 5 -0.37 -17.57 -22.60
CA LYS A 5 0.23 -17.72 -21.28
C LYS A 5 -0.91 -17.89 -20.27
N PRO A 6 -0.89 -18.91 -19.39
CA PRO A 6 -1.95 -19.08 -18.41
C PRO A 6 -2.07 -17.83 -17.52
N PRO A 7 -3.27 -17.55 -16.98
CA PRO A 7 -3.46 -16.42 -16.08
C PRO A 7 -2.58 -16.58 -14.84
N GLU A 8 -1.96 -15.48 -14.42
CA GLU A 8 -1.23 -15.42 -13.15
C GLU A 8 -2.25 -15.31 -12.02
N ILE A 9 -2.29 -16.30 -11.13
CA ILE A 9 -3.20 -16.33 -9.97
C ILE A 9 -2.39 -16.08 -8.71
N ASN A 10 -2.66 -14.96 -8.03
CA ASN A 10 -2.06 -14.62 -6.75
C ASN A 10 -3.08 -14.92 -5.62
N LEU A 11 -2.73 -15.80 -4.69
CA LEU A 11 -3.58 -16.19 -3.55
C LEU A 11 -2.96 -15.67 -2.24
N PHE A 12 -3.73 -14.88 -1.50
CA PHE A 12 -3.37 -14.46 -0.14
C PHE A 12 -4.16 -15.28 0.87
N VAL A 13 -3.47 -16.10 1.67
CA VAL A 13 -4.10 -16.97 2.66
C VAL A 13 -3.79 -16.46 4.05
N THR A 14 -4.82 -16.28 4.88
CA THR A 14 -4.67 -15.95 6.30
C THR A 14 -5.17 -17.11 7.14
N GLY A 15 -4.30 -17.68 7.98
CA GLY A 15 -4.65 -18.77 8.89
C GLY A 15 -5.01 -18.24 10.29
N ARG A 16 -6.03 -18.82 10.93
CA ARG A 16 -6.38 -18.53 12.33
C ARG A 16 -6.55 -19.82 13.13
N ARG A 17 -6.08 -19.85 14.38
CA ARG A 17 -6.36 -20.89 15.37
C ARG A 17 -6.98 -20.23 16.60
N THR A 18 -8.15 -20.72 17.01
CA THR A 18 -8.90 -20.20 18.17
C THR A 18 -9.06 -18.66 18.16
N GLY A 19 -9.32 -18.09 16.98
CA GLY A 19 -9.49 -16.65 16.77
C GLY A 19 -8.18 -15.84 16.64
N GLN A 20 -7.03 -16.42 16.98
CA GLN A 20 -5.72 -15.78 16.86
C GLN A 20 -5.10 -16.07 15.48
N LEU A 21 -4.42 -15.08 14.90
CA LEU A 21 -3.67 -15.25 13.65
C LEU A 21 -2.54 -16.26 13.87
N LEU A 22 -2.36 -17.16 12.90
CA LEU A 22 -1.18 -18.03 12.87
C LEU A 22 0.06 -17.20 12.58
N GLY A 23 1.12 -17.42 13.36
CA GLY A 23 2.42 -16.84 13.08
C GLY A 23 3.10 -17.48 11.85
N PRO A 24 4.17 -16.87 11.31
CA PRO A 24 4.91 -17.40 10.15
C PRO A 24 5.31 -18.87 10.29
N THR A 25 5.90 -19.23 11.44
CA THR A 25 6.38 -20.60 11.72
C THR A 25 5.27 -21.63 11.94
N GLU A 26 4.06 -21.20 12.29
CA GLU A 26 2.90 -22.08 12.38
C GLU A 26 2.27 -22.30 11.00
N PHE A 27 2.30 -21.26 10.17
CA PHE A 27 1.80 -21.31 8.80
C PHE A 27 2.65 -22.22 7.90
N ASP A 28 3.98 -22.23 8.09
CA ASP A 28 4.91 -23.11 7.38
C ASP A 28 4.62 -24.61 7.59
N LYS A 29 4.01 -24.96 8.73
CA LYS A 29 3.65 -26.34 9.07
C LYS A 29 2.36 -26.82 8.41
N LEU A 30 1.64 -25.93 7.71
CA LEU A 30 0.40 -26.30 7.01
C LEU A 30 0.72 -27.00 5.69
N ASP A 31 0.07 -28.12 5.42
CA ASP A 31 0.06 -28.71 4.08
C ASP A 31 -0.97 -27.95 3.22
N LEU A 32 -0.50 -27.27 2.17
CA LEU A 32 -1.31 -26.44 1.28
C LEU A 32 -1.20 -26.99 -0.12
N SER A 33 -2.35 -27.22 -0.77
CA SER A 33 -2.43 -27.63 -2.17
C SER A 33 -3.43 -26.76 -2.91
N VAL A 34 -3.20 -26.58 -4.21
CA VAL A 34 -4.10 -25.86 -5.12
C VAL A 34 -4.58 -26.84 -6.18
N GLU A 35 -5.90 -26.90 -6.36
CA GLU A 35 -6.54 -27.66 -7.43
C GLU A 35 -7.28 -26.71 -8.38
N ILE A 36 -7.13 -26.92 -9.68
CA ILE A 36 -7.87 -26.21 -10.74
C ILE A 36 -8.61 -27.27 -11.55
N ASP A 37 -9.94 -27.14 -11.65
CA ASP A 37 -10.82 -28.10 -12.34
C ASP A 37 -10.62 -29.55 -11.87
N GLY A 38 -10.43 -29.74 -10.55
CA GLY A 38 -10.21 -31.06 -9.94
C GLY A 38 -8.84 -31.68 -10.23
N LYS A 39 -7.92 -30.91 -10.84
CA LYS A 39 -6.52 -31.34 -11.05
C LYS A 39 -5.61 -30.59 -10.09
N ARG A 40 -4.88 -31.32 -9.26
CA ARG A 40 -3.81 -30.77 -8.42
C ARG A 40 -2.73 -30.16 -9.30
N VAL A 41 -2.42 -28.90 -9.05
CA VAL A 41 -1.34 -28.18 -9.75
C VAL A 41 -0.04 -28.53 -9.05
N GLU A 42 0.96 -29.03 -9.79
CA GLU A 42 2.29 -29.22 -9.24
C GLU A 42 2.89 -27.86 -8.86
N THR A 43 3.11 -27.68 -7.57
CA THR A 43 3.52 -26.43 -6.94
C THR A 43 5.01 -26.16 -7.15
N HIS A 44 5.46 -26.06 -8.40
CA HIS A 44 6.83 -25.67 -8.70
C HIS A 44 7.09 -24.16 -8.43
N ASP A 45 6.00 -23.37 -8.30
CA ASP A 45 6.05 -21.92 -8.10
C ASP A 45 5.29 -21.45 -6.85
N LEU A 46 4.99 -22.34 -5.88
CA LEU A 46 4.29 -21.94 -4.66
C LEU A 46 5.29 -21.31 -3.68
N VAL A 47 5.54 -20.02 -3.88
CA VAL A 47 6.35 -19.21 -2.97
C VAL A 47 5.53 -18.96 -1.69
N ARG A 48 5.85 -19.70 -0.64
CA ARG A 48 5.35 -19.43 0.71
C ARG A 48 6.12 -18.25 1.29
N THR A 49 5.63 -17.05 1.05
CA THR A 49 6.11 -15.84 1.73
C THR A 49 5.21 -15.58 2.93
N ALA A 50 5.80 -15.48 4.12
CA ALA A 50 5.08 -14.89 5.24
C ALA A 50 4.63 -13.48 4.84
N ALA A 51 3.49 -12.99 5.35
CA ALA A 51 3.04 -11.62 5.05
C ALA A 51 4.11 -10.56 5.37
N THR A 52 5.05 -10.88 6.27
CA THR A 52 6.22 -10.07 6.61
C THR A 52 7.34 -10.08 5.59
N GLU A 53 7.30 -10.89 4.53
CA GLU A 53 8.37 -10.97 3.50
C GLU A 53 7.95 -10.36 2.17
N VAL A 54 6.65 -10.16 1.94
CA VAL A 54 6.16 -9.46 0.75
C VAL A 54 6.30 -7.95 0.98
N PRO A 55 7.02 -7.22 0.10
CA PRO A 55 7.16 -5.78 0.24
C PRO A 55 5.79 -5.08 0.25
N LEU A 56 5.74 -3.89 0.86
CA LEU A 56 4.56 -3.07 0.93
C LEU A 56 4.65 -1.92 -0.07
N LEU A 57 3.65 -1.80 -0.92
CA LEU A 57 3.33 -0.55 -1.62
C LEU A 57 2.24 0.18 -0.84
N PHE A 58 2.57 1.32 -0.24
CA PHE A 58 1.58 2.14 0.45
C PHE A 58 1.42 3.53 -0.18
N GLY A 59 0.19 4.02 -0.22
CA GLY A 59 -0.14 5.38 -0.60
C GLY A 59 -0.39 6.24 0.64
N LEU A 60 0.18 7.44 0.65
CA LEU A 60 -0.14 8.49 1.60
C LEU A 60 -1.04 9.50 0.88
N VAL A 61 -2.27 9.68 1.38
CA VAL A 61 -3.23 10.65 0.86
C VAL A 61 -3.42 11.76 1.90
N LEU A 62 -2.88 12.94 1.62
CA LEU A 62 -2.84 14.06 2.55
C LEU A 62 -3.83 15.15 2.14
N ASP A 63 -4.73 15.48 3.06
CA ASP A 63 -5.56 16.67 2.98
C ASP A 63 -4.69 17.92 3.16
N CYS A 64 -4.77 18.81 2.20
CA CYS A 64 -4.15 20.12 2.16
C CYS A 64 -5.24 21.19 2.00
N SER A 65 -6.48 20.95 2.44
CA SER A 65 -7.55 21.94 2.44
C SER A 65 -7.37 22.99 3.53
N GLY A 66 -8.07 24.13 3.41
CA GLY A 66 -7.95 25.24 4.35
C GLY A 66 -8.26 24.87 5.81
N SER A 67 -9.18 23.94 6.06
CA SER A 67 -9.52 23.46 7.41
C SER A 67 -8.36 22.76 8.12
N MET A 68 -7.37 22.28 7.37
CA MET A 68 -6.17 21.67 7.95
C MET A 68 -5.26 22.68 8.66
N LEU A 69 -5.45 23.98 8.42
CA LEU A 69 -4.72 25.04 9.13
C LEU A 69 -5.19 25.22 10.59
N GLU A 70 -6.34 24.67 10.94
CA GLU A 70 -6.84 24.71 12.32
C GLU A 70 -6.05 23.77 13.22
N GLU A 71 -5.80 24.19 14.47
CA GLU A 71 -5.32 23.33 15.56
C GLU A 71 -4.09 22.45 15.21
N ASP A 72 -3.17 22.99 14.41
CA ASP A 72 -1.96 22.28 13.95
C ASP A 72 -2.24 20.95 13.21
N LYS A 73 -3.47 20.71 12.71
CA LYS A 73 -3.85 19.46 12.00
C LYS A 73 -2.90 19.17 10.84
N PHE A 74 -2.61 20.18 10.01
CA PHE A 74 -1.72 20.03 8.86
C PHE A 74 -0.29 19.65 9.26
N LYS A 75 0.23 20.28 10.31
CA LYS A 75 1.56 19.97 10.83
C LYS A 75 1.63 18.53 11.32
N ARG A 76 0.64 18.10 12.12
CA ARG A 76 0.53 16.73 12.64
C ARG A 76 0.35 15.69 11.52
N ALA A 77 -0.41 16.02 10.48
CA ALA A 77 -0.56 15.17 9.30
C ALA A 77 0.78 14.98 8.57
N LYS A 78 1.54 16.06 8.36
CA LYS A 78 2.89 15.99 7.77
C LYS A 78 3.85 15.18 8.62
N GLU A 79 3.88 15.41 9.94
CA GLU A 79 4.71 14.65 10.87
C GLU A 79 4.35 13.15 10.86
N SER A 80 3.05 12.82 10.86
CA SER A 80 2.57 11.44 10.79
C SER A 80 2.93 10.78 9.46
N ALA A 81 2.78 11.49 8.35
CA ALA A 81 3.17 11.01 7.02
C ALA A 81 4.68 10.72 6.94
N ILE A 82 5.52 11.62 7.44
CA ILE A 82 6.97 11.44 7.52
C ILE A 82 7.30 10.22 8.40
N HIS A 83 6.60 10.06 9.53
CA HIS A 83 6.79 8.91 10.40
C HIS A 83 6.51 7.58 9.69
N PHE A 84 5.43 7.48 8.89
CA PHE A 84 5.17 6.29 8.07
C PHE A 84 6.26 6.05 7.03
N VAL A 85 6.78 7.10 6.40
CA VAL A 85 7.92 6.98 5.47
C VAL A 85 9.16 6.43 6.18
N ASP A 86 9.41 6.86 7.43
CA ASP A 86 10.58 6.45 8.20
C ASP A 86 10.48 5.02 8.78
N LEU A 87 9.26 4.52 8.99
CA LEU A 87 9.02 3.15 9.44
C LEU A 87 9.11 2.10 8.32
N LYS A 88 9.08 2.52 7.06
CA LYS A 88 9.08 1.60 5.92
C LYS A 88 10.41 0.84 5.83
N ARG A 89 10.36 -0.36 5.25
CA ARG A 89 11.58 -1.14 4.95
C ARG A 89 12.24 -0.67 3.66
N SER A 90 13.46 -1.17 3.41
CA SER A 90 14.21 -0.82 2.21
C SER A 90 13.51 -1.24 0.92
N GLU A 91 12.81 -2.37 0.96
CA GLU A 91 12.06 -2.96 -0.15
C GLU A 91 10.70 -2.30 -0.38
N ASP A 92 10.15 -1.63 0.63
CA ASP A 92 8.83 -1.00 0.58
C ASP A 92 8.83 0.26 -0.29
N GLN A 93 7.74 0.43 -1.04
CA GLN A 93 7.48 1.57 -1.90
C GLN A 93 6.37 2.46 -1.31
N ALA A 94 6.53 3.76 -1.52
CA ALA A 94 5.54 4.76 -1.13
C ALA A 94 5.17 5.66 -2.31
N CYS A 95 3.91 6.09 -2.38
CA CYS A 95 3.48 7.21 -3.23
C CYS A 95 2.73 8.25 -2.39
N LEU A 96 2.79 9.51 -2.82
CA LEU A 96 2.10 10.62 -2.15
C LEU A 96 1.06 11.21 -3.10
N VAL A 97 -0.16 11.31 -2.59
CA VAL A 97 -1.26 12.07 -3.15
C VAL A 97 -1.58 13.16 -2.15
N SER A 98 -1.61 14.40 -2.60
CA SER A 98 -2.14 15.52 -1.81
C SER A 98 -3.40 16.03 -2.48
N PHE A 99 -4.40 16.44 -1.69
CA PHE A 99 -5.60 17.05 -2.25
C PHE A 99 -5.95 18.33 -1.50
N ALA A 100 -6.43 19.30 -2.26
CA ALA A 100 -7.03 20.53 -1.78
C ALA A 100 -8.24 20.78 -2.67
N THR A 101 -8.29 21.90 -3.38
CA THR A 101 -9.30 22.14 -4.43
C THR A 101 -9.12 21.19 -5.63
N ARG A 102 -7.91 20.66 -5.80
CA ARG A 102 -7.54 19.67 -6.81
C ARG A 102 -6.63 18.61 -6.19
N VAL A 103 -6.47 17.49 -6.88
CA VAL A 103 -5.55 16.42 -6.52
C VAL A 103 -4.21 16.64 -7.21
N ASP A 104 -3.12 16.47 -6.46
CA ASP A 104 -1.74 16.52 -6.92
C ASP A 104 -1.03 15.22 -6.53
N VAL A 105 -0.32 14.61 -7.48
CA VAL A 105 0.40 13.33 -7.29
C VAL A 105 1.90 13.58 -7.36
N SER A 106 2.66 13.11 -6.38
CA SER A 106 4.10 13.37 -6.28
C SER A 106 4.96 12.61 -7.31
N GLY A 107 4.38 11.67 -8.06
CA GLY A 107 5.06 10.86 -9.07
C GLY A 107 4.71 9.37 -8.97
N ALA A 108 5.54 8.52 -9.59
CA ALA A 108 5.44 7.07 -9.44
C ALA A 108 5.84 6.62 -8.02
N PRO A 109 5.36 5.46 -7.54
CA PRO A 109 5.83 4.89 -6.28
C PRO A 109 7.35 4.75 -6.22
N THR A 110 7.95 5.07 -5.08
CA THR A 110 9.40 5.10 -4.90
C THR A 110 9.82 4.43 -3.60
N ARG A 111 11.05 3.91 -3.57
CA ARG A 111 11.70 3.41 -2.35
C ARG A 111 12.51 4.49 -1.62
N ASP A 112 12.66 5.68 -2.22
CA ASP A 112 13.48 6.76 -1.68
C ASP A 112 12.74 7.53 -0.58
N PRO A 113 13.13 7.38 0.71
CA PRO A 113 12.49 8.10 1.80
C PRO A 113 12.81 9.59 1.81
N TYR A 114 13.97 10.02 1.28
CA TYR A 114 14.36 11.42 1.24
C TYR A 114 13.52 12.20 0.24
N TYR A 115 13.30 11.62 -0.95
CA TYR A 115 12.36 12.17 -1.94
C TYR A 115 10.96 12.35 -1.35
N MET A 116 10.45 11.34 -0.65
CA MET A 116 9.12 11.39 -0.04
C MET A 116 9.03 12.46 1.05
N ARG A 117 10.02 12.52 1.94
CA ARG A 117 10.10 13.55 2.99
C ARG A 117 10.10 14.95 2.38
N GLU A 118 10.96 15.21 1.40
CA GLU A 118 11.04 16.50 0.72
C GLU A 118 9.70 16.92 0.11
N LYS A 119 8.99 15.97 -0.52
CA LYS A 119 7.66 16.24 -1.10
C LYS A 119 6.63 16.57 -0.03
N ILE A 120 6.60 15.83 1.08
CA ILE A 120 5.67 16.08 2.20
C ILE A 120 5.97 17.45 2.82
N GLU A 121 7.24 17.77 3.08
CA GLU A 121 7.66 19.04 3.68
C GLU A 121 7.27 20.24 2.84
N LYS A 122 7.23 20.10 1.51
CA LYS A 122 6.82 21.16 0.57
C LYS A 122 5.31 21.37 0.45
N LEU A 123 4.47 20.50 1.03
CA LEU A 123 3.02 20.66 0.99
C LEU A 123 2.57 21.90 1.76
N VAL A 124 1.54 22.57 1.22
CA VAL A 124 0.91 23.77 1.77
C VAL A 124 -0.61 23.59 1.76
N ALA A 125 -1.25 23.85 2.90
CA ALA A 125 -2.70 23.78 3.03
C ALA A 125 -3.39 25.06 2.51
N HIS A 126 -4.41 24.90 1.67
CA HIS A 126 -5.20 25.96 1.04
C HIS A 126 -6.49 25.42 0.41
N GLY A 127 -7.47 26.28 0.16
CA GLY A 127 -8.63 25.96 -0.70
C GLY A 127 -9.61 24.93 -0.13
N ALA A 128 -10.39 24.31 -1.02
CA ALA A 128 -11.45 23.35 -0.73
C ALA A 128 -10.93 21.91 -0.52
N THR A 129 -11.85 20.95 -0.41
CA THR A 129 -11.57 19.54 -0.06
C THR A 129 -12.03 18.58 -1.15
N ALA A 130 -11.11 18.14 -2.02
CA ALA A 130 -11.34 17.12 -3.06
C ALA A 130 -11.05 15.70 -2.54
N LEU A 131 -11.62 15.33 -1.39
CA LEU A 131 -11.30 14.08 -0.68
C LEU A 131 -11.53 12.82 -1.52
N TYR A 132 -12.70 12.70 -2.16
CA TYR A 132 -13.04 11.51 -2.94
C TYR A 132 -12.11 11.32 -4.13
N ASP A 133 -11.76 12.41 -4.81
CA ASP A 133 -10.82 12.37 -5.93
C ASP A 133 -9.41 11.97 -5.44
N GLY A 134 -8.99 12.49 -4.28
CA GLY A 134 -7.73 12.12 -3.65
C GLY A 134 -7.65 10.64 -3.28
N ILE A 135 -8.71 10.09 -2.67
CA ILE A 135 -8.80 8.66 -2.34
C ILE A 135 -8.80 7.82 -3.63
N HIS A 136 -9.62 8.17 -4.61
CA HIS A 136 -9.68 7.46 -5.89
C HIS A 136 -8.30 7.40 -6.56
N GLN A 137 -7.61 8.54 -6.62
CA GLN A 137 -6.29 8.62 -7.22
C GLN A 137 -5.24 7.82 -6.45
N GLY A 138 -5.33 7.78 -5.11
CA GLY A 138 -4.49 6.96 -4.25
C GLY A 138 -4.70 5.47 -4.48
N VAL A 139 -5.95 5.01 -4.55
CA VAL A 139 -6.33 3.63 -4.85
C VAL A 139 -5.78 3.20 -6.21
N GLU A 140 -5.94 4.04 -7.24
CA GLU A 140 -5.42 3.78 -8.59
C GLU A 140 -3.90 3.58 -8.60
N LEU A 141 -3.14 4.36 -7.81
CA LEU A 141 -1.69 4.24 -7.75
C LEU A 141 -1.26 2.95 -7.07
N VAL A 142 -1.83 2.61 -5.91
CA VAL A 142 -1.46 1.40 -5.18
C VAL A 142 -1.92 0.13 -5.91
N ASN A 143 -3.00 0.21 -6.70
CA ASN A 143 -3.48 -0.92 -7.49
C ASN A 143 -2.55 -1.36 -8.63
N ARG A 144 -1.60 -0.51 -9.02
CA ARG A 144 -0.59 -0.83 -10.04
C ARG A 144 0.49 -1.78 -9.53
N GLY A 145 0.75 -1.81 -8.23
CA GLY A 145 1.74 -2.71 -7.63
C GLY A 145 1.18 -4.11 -7.43
N ARG A 146 1.97 -5.16 -7.59
CA ARG A 146 1.54 -6.55 -7.31
C ARG A 146 1.79 -7.00 -5.87
N GLU A 147 2.37 -6.11 -5.06
CA GLU A 147 2.79 -6.37 -3.70
C GLU A 147 1.64 -6.23 -2.69
N ARG A 148 1.92 -6.29 -1.38
CA ARG A 148 0.93 -5.90 -0.36
C ARG A 148 0.62 -4.42 -0.54
N ARG A 149 -0.66 -4.05 -0.38
CA ARG A 149 -1.14 -2.68 -0.62
C ARG A 149 -1.77 -2.09 0.63
N ALA A 150 -1.48 -0.83 0.90
CA ALA A 150 -2.16 -0.05 1.94
C ALA A 150 -2.39 1.39 1.47
N LEU A 151 -3.43 2.04 2.00
CA LEU A 151 -3.70 3.46 1.77
C LEU A 151 -3.96 4.12 3.11
N PHE A 152 -3.17 5.15 3.43
CA PHE A 152 -3.34 5.97 4.62
C PHE A 152 -3.90 7.32 4.21
N VAL A 153 -5.03 7.71 4.80
CA VAL A 153 -5.67 9.01 4.54
C VAL A 153 -5.50 9.87 5.79
N LEU A 154 -4.96 11.08 5.62
CA LEU A 154 -4.70 12.04 6.69
C LEU A 154 -5.45 13.34 6.34
N SER A 155 -6.53 13.64 7.07
CA SER A 155 -7.51 14.72 6.81
C SER A 155 -8.08 15.23 8.13
#